data_AF-A0A075I600-F1
#
_entry.id   AF-A0A075I600-F1
#
_cell.length_a   1.000
_cell.length_b   1.000
_cell.length_c   1.000
_cell.angle_alpha   90.00
_cell.angle_beta   90.00
_cell.angle_gamma   90.00
#
_symmetry.space_group_name_H-M   'P 1'
#
loop_
_entity.id
_entity.type
_entity.pdbx_description
1 polymer ?
#
loop_
_entity_poly.entity_id
_entity_poly.type
_entity_poly.pdbx_seq_one_letter_code
_entity_poly.pdbx_strand_id
1 'polypeptide(L)'
;MSSIALGMFDETLSTLTTGDSTNLQTIPNRDDEINRQYFLLVRFIRSTMVDRRLAGIFNLENIDILDYRIAGNILETAGDTIVDLSKSITGTSLSGTDQKKIYEIAKDIENIQKRQLTHLSQIIVLWQ
;
A
#
# COMPACT_ATOMS: atom_id res chain seq x y z
N MET A 1 -2.31 0.84 -7.22
CA MET A 1 -2.42 0.39 -5.82
C MET A 1 -1.32 1.02 -4.97
N SER A 2 -0.05 0.67 -5.17
CA SER A 2 1.08 1.14 -4.34
C SER A 2 1.24 2.68 -4.29
N SER A 3 1.18 3.38 -5.42
CA SER A 3 1.28 4.86 -5.43
C SER A 3 0.12 5.55 -4.71
N ILE A 4 -1.08 4.97 -4.77
CA ILE A 4 -2.27 5.49 -4.08
C ILE A 4 -2.06 5.36 -2.56
N ALA A 5 -1.67 4.17 -2.11
CA ALA A 5 -1.40 3.89 -0.70
C ALA A 5 -0.26 4.77 -0.15
N LEU A 6 0.85 4.93 -0.90
CA LEU A 6 1.96 5.79 -0.51
C LEU A 6 1.52 7.25 -0.35
N GLY A 7 0.74 7.78 -1.29
CA GLY A 7 0.22 9.14 -1.15
C GLY A 7 -0.74 9.29 0.04
N MET A 8 -1.58 8.29 0.32
CA MET A 8 -2.45 8.31 1.51
C MET A 8 -1.62 8.31 2.80
N PHE A 9 -0.55 7.52 2.84
CA PHE A 9 0.37 7.45 3.98
C PHE A 9 1.09 8.78 4.20
N ASP A 10 1.70 9.35 3.15
CA ASP A 10 2.40 10.64 3.23
C ASP A 10 1.48 11.78 3.67
N GLU A 11 0.26 11.84 3.13
CA GLU A 11 -0.74 12.84 3.54
C GLU A 11 -1.13 12.66 5.02
N THR A 12 -1.38 11.42 5.44
CA THR A 12 -1.69 11.09 6.85
C THR A 12 -0.58 11.51 7.80
N LEU A 13 0.67 11.26 7.43
CA LEU A 13 1.83 11.66 8.24
C LEU A 13 2.03 13.18 8.25
N SER A 14 1.79 13.85 7.12
CA SER A 14 1.97 15.30 7.03
C SER A 14 1.10 16.03 8.06
N THR A 15 -0.13 15.56 8.31
CA THR A 15 -1.04 16.13 9.31
C THR A 15 -0.45 16.14 10.72
N LEU A 16 0.37 15.15 11.11
CA LEU A 16 1.04 15.12 12.42
C LEU A 16 2.04 16.26 12.62
N THR A 17 2.52 16.87 11.53
CA THR A 17 3.52 17.94 11.56
C THR A 17 2.95 19.30 11.20
N THR A 18 1.98 19.35 10.29
CA THR A 18 1.37 20.59 9.79
C THR A 18 0.10 20.97 10.55
N GLY A 19 -0.58 19.99 11.17
CA GLY A 19 -1.93 20.16 11.72
C GLY A 19 -3.04 20.30 10.67
N ASP A 20 -2.69 20.31 9.38
CA ASP A 20 -3.65 20.39 8.28
C ASP A 20 -4.23 19.00 7.99
N SER A 21 -5.54 18.85 8.23
CA SER A 21 -6.28 17.60 8.03
C SER A 21 -7.15 17.62 6.78
N THR A 22 -7.08 18.68 5.96
CA THR A 22 -7.96 18.87 4.79
C THR A 22 -7.89 17.67 3.83
N ASN A 23 -6.69 17.15 3.59
CA ASN A 23 -6.46 16.04 2.66
C ASN A 23 -6.98 14.69 3.18
N LEU A 24 -7.14 14.53 4.51
CA LEU A 24 -7.58 13.26 5.12
C LEU A 24 -9.00 12.87 4.71
N GLN A 25 -9.84 13.83 4.34
CA GLN A 25 -11.20 13.56 3.87
C GLN A 25 -11.23 12.74 2.57
N THR A 26 -10.14 12.74 1.80
CA THR A 26 -10.05 12.00 0.53
C THR A 26 -9.57 10.56 0.69
N ILE A 27 -8.98 10.22 1.83
CA ILE A 27 -8.33 8.92 2.08
C ILE A 27 -9.32 7.74 1.95
N PRO A 28 -10.54 7.78 2.51
CA PRO A 28 -11.50 6.69 2.34
C PRO A 28 -11.84 6.39 0.88
N ASN A 29 -12.06 7.43 0.05
CA ASN A 29 -12.39 7.24 -1.37
C ASN A 29 -11.22 6.65 -2.16
N ARG A 30 -9.99 6.92 -1.74
CA ARG A 30 -8.78 6.36 -2.36
C ARG A 30 -8.55 4.91 -1.97
N ASP A 31 -8.92 4.55 -0.74
CA ASP A 31 -8.93 3.17 -0.28
C ASP A 31 -9.97 2.32 -1.02
N ASP A 32 -11.17 2.86 -1.28
CA ASP A 32 -12.16 2.21 -2.15
C ASP A 32 -11.60 1.85 -3.53
N GLU A 33 -10.74 2.71 -4.09
CA GLU A 33 -10.06 2.45 -5.36
C GLU A 33 -8.97 1.36 -5.22
N ILE A 34 -8.27 1.28 -4.09
CA ILE A 34 -7.36 0.17 -3.79
C ILE A 34 -8.15 -1.14 -3.70
N ASN A 35 -9.29 -1.16 -3.01
CA ASN A 35 -10.17 -2.33 -2.88
C ASN A 35 -10.71 -2.78 -4.24
N ARG A 36 -11.10 -1.83 -5.08
CA ARG A 36 -11.49 -2.10 -6.47
C ARG A 36 -10.36 -2.72 -7.28
N GLN A 37 -9.14 -2.21 -7.17
CA GLN A 37 -7.98 -2.75 -7.87
C GLN A 37 -7.61 -4.15 -7.38
N TYR A 38 -7.68 -4.40 -6.06
CA TYR A 38 -7.48 -5.73 -5.49
C TYR A 38 -8.54 -6.74 -6.00
N PHE A 39 -9.81 -6.33 -6.01
CA PHE A 39 -10.89 -7.15 -6.55
C PHE A 39 -10.67 -7.53 -8.02
N LEU A 40 -10.26 -6.55 -8.84
CA LEU A 40 -9.96 -6.78 -10.26
C LEU A 40 -8.75 -7.72 -10.43
N LEU A 41 -7.72 -7.59 -9.61
CA LEU A 41 -6.57 -8.48 -9.60
C LEU A 41 -6.98 -9.92 -9.26
N VAL A 42 -7.78 -10.12 -8.20
CA VAL A 42 -8.29 -11.45 -7.83
C VAL A 42 -9.17 -12.04 -8.93
N ARG A 43 -10.00 -11.22 -9.58
CA ARG A 43 -10.82 -11.66 -10.74
C ARG A 43 -9.94 -12.07 -11.91
N PHE A 44 -8.90 -11.30 -12.21
CA PHE A 44 -7.94 -11.61 -13.25
C PHE A 44 -7.21 -12.94 -12.96
N ILE A 45 -6.66 -13.10 -11.76
CA ILE A 45 -6.01 -14.33 -11.30
C ILE A 45 -6.93 -15.54 -11.41
N ARG A 46 -8.20 -15.41 -11.00
CA ARG A 46 -9.16 -16.52 -11.15
C ARG A 46 -9.38 -16.88 -12.62
N SER A 47 -9.40 -15.88 -13.51
CA SER A 47 -9.59 -16.10 -14.95
C SER A 47 -8.39 -16.79 -15.59
N THR A 48 -7.16 -16.43 -15.20
CA THR A 48 -5.93 -17.09 -15.69
C THR A 48 -5.75 -18.51 -15.16
N MET A 49 -6.27 -18.80 -13.97
CA MET A 49 -6.32 -20.16 -13.43
C MET A 49 -7.31 -21.06 -14.17
N VAL A 50 -8.45 -20.50 -14.61
CA VAL A 50 -9.48 -21.24 -15.38
C VAL A 50 -9.05 -21.43 -16.84
N ASP A 51 -8.55 -20.38 -17.49
CA ASP A 51 -8.03 -20.44 -18.85
C ASP A 51 -6.51 -20.25 -18.87
N ARG A 52 -5.79 -21.37 -18.96
CA ARG A 52 -4.32 -21.41 -19.00
C ARG A 52 -3.74 -20.72 -20.25
N ARG A 53 -4.53 -20.48 -21.30
CA ARG A 53 -4.08 -19.71 -22.47
C ARG A 53 -3.82 -18.26 -22.08
N LEU A 54 -4.66 -17.70 -21.19
CA LEU A 54 -4.43 -16.36 -20.64
C LEU A 54 -3.13 -16.32 -19.84
N ALA A 55 -2.87 -17.31 -18.98
CA ALA A 55 -1.60 -17.39 -18.25
C ALA A 55 -0.39 -17.44 -19.21
N GLY A 56 -0.49 -18.18 -20.32
CA GLY A 56 0.54 -18.22 -21.37
C GLY A 56 0.73 -16.88 -22.10
N ILE A 57 -0.35 -16.15 -22.39
CA ILE A 57 -0.28 -14.81 -23.03
C ILE A 57 0.49 -13.82 -22.14
N PHE A 58 0.30 -13.90 -20.83
CA PHE A 58 0.96 -13.02 -19.85
C PHE A 58 2.27 -13.60 -19.29
N ASN A 59 2.72 -14.76 -19.80
CA ASN A 59 3.88 -15.49 -19.31
C ASN A 59 3.90 -15.64 -17.77
N LEU A 60 2.75 -16.00 -17.19
CA LEU A 60 2.58 -16.15 -15.74
C LEU A 60 2.76 -17.61 -15.34
N GLU A 61 3.76 -17.86 -14.49
CA GLU A 61 3.90 -19.11 -13.78
C GLU A 61 2.86 -19.21 -12.64
N ASN A 62 2.66 -20.43 -12.13
CA ASN A 62 1.76 -20.63 -10.99
C ASN A 62 2.24 -19.87 -9.74
N ILE A 63 3.56 -19.74 -9.58
CA ILE A 63 4.15 -19.02 -8.45
C ILE A 63 3.88 -17.51 -8.56
N ASP A 64 4.01 -16.93 -9.76
CA ASP A 64 3.70 -15.51 -10.01
C ASP A 64 2.25 -15.19 -9.62
N ILE A 65 1.31 -16.08 -9.97
CA ILE A 65 -0.10 -15.90 -9.64
C ILE A 65 -0.33 -15.85 -8.12
N LEU A 66 0.38 -16.69 -7.35
CA LEU A 66 0.31 -16.69 -5.88
C LEU A 66 0.94 -15.41 -5.31
N ASP A 67 2.11 -15.03 -5.82
CA ASP A 67 2.86 -13.84 -5.38
C ASP A 67 2.06 -12.56 -5.63
N TYR A 68 1.45 -12.42 -6.82
CA TYR A 68 0.58 -11.29 -7.11
C TYR A 68 -0.65 -11.24 -6.19
N ARG A 69 -1.23 -12.40 -5.85
CA ARG A 69 -2.38 -12.44 -4.93
C ARG A 69 -1.99 -11.96 -3.53
N ILE A 70 -0.85 -12.42 -3.02
CA ILE A 70 -0.34 -12.04 -1.70
C ILE A 70 0.04 -10.56 -1.68
N ALA A 71 0.80 -10.09 -2.68
CA ALA A 71 1.19 -8.69 -2.81
C ALA A 71 -0.03 -7.76 -2.90
N GLY A 72 -1.06 -8.15 -3.65
CA GLY A 72 -2.31 -7.41 -3.75
C GLY A 72 -3.04 -7.29 -2.41
N ASN A 73 -3.10 -8.38 -1.63
CA ASN A 73 -3.74 -8.36 -0.31
C ASN A 73 -2.96 -7.50 0.69
N ILE A 74 -1.62 -7.57 0.69
CA ILE A 74 -0.79 -6.70 1.54
C ILE A 74 -1.05 -5.22 1.24
N LEU A 75 -1.19 -4.84 -0.04
CA LEU A 75 -1.47 -3.46 -0.44
C LEU A 75 -2.87 -3.00 -0.04
N GLU A 76 -3.86 -3.88 -0.10
CA GLU A 76 -5.22 -3.58 0.37
C GLU A 76 -5.27 -3.42 1.89
N THR A 77 -4.69 -4.35 2.63
CA THR A 77 -4.58 -4.24 4.10
C THR A 77 -3.78 -3.00 4.53
N ALA A 78 -2.79 -2.58 3.75
CA ALA A 78 -2.09 -1.31 4.00
C ALA A 78 -3.01 -0.10 3.80
N GLY A 79 -3.88 -0.10 2.77
CA GLY A 79 -4.90 0.92 2.55
C GLY A 79 -5.84 1.07 3.73
N ASP A 80 -6.45 -0.04 4.18
CA ASP A 80 -7.33 -0.09 5.36
C ASP A 80 -6.64 0.47 6.60
N THR A 81 -5.39 0.06 6.83
CA THR A 81 -4.60 0.50 7.99
C THR A 81 -4.34 2.02 7.95
N ILE A 82 -4.10 2.58 6.75
CA ILE A 82 -3.90 4.02 6.58
C ILE A 82 -5.22 4.78 6.82
N VAL A 83 -6.35 4.25 6.38
CA VAL A 83 -7.67 4.81 6.69
C VAL A 83 -7.87 4.90 8.20
N ASP A 84 -7.59 3.83 8.93
CA ASP A 84 -7.75 3.81 10.39
C ASP A 84 -6.77 4.75 11.11
N LEU A 85 -5.54 4.86 10.61
CA LEU A 85 -4.56 5.83 11.09
C LEU A 85 -5.06 7.27 10.88
N SER A 86 -5.58 7.59 9.69
CA SER A 86 -6.09 8.93 9.37
C SER A 86 -7.23 9.37 10.30
N LYS A 87 -8.15 8.45 10.61
CA LYS A 87 -9.24 8.68 11.57
C LYS A 87 -8.71 8.92 12.98
N SER A 88 -7.73 8.11 13.40
CA SER A 88 -7.12 8.18 14.74
C SER A 88 -6.38 9.50 14.97
N ILE A 89 -5.75 10.05 13.92
CA ILE A 89 -5.00 11.31 14.02
C ILE A 89 -5.92 12.53 14.02
N THR A 90 -7.05 12.50 13.30
CA THR A 90 -7.98 13.64 13.18
C THR A 90 -8.63 14.05 14.52
N GLY A 91 -8.64 13.17 15.53
CA GLY A 91 -9.20 13.44 16.86
C GLY A 91 -8.20 13.33 18.01
N THR A 92 -6.89 13.32 17.72
CA THR A 92 -5.88 13.03 18.74
C THR A 92 -5.65 14.19 19.70
N SER A 93 -5.62 13.90 21.01
CA SER A 93 -5.22 14.86 22.05
C SER A 93 -3.72 14.80 22.36
N LEU A 94 -2.93 14.12 21.52
CA LEU A 94 -1.49 13.97 21.70
C LEU A 94 -0.78 15.33 21.65
N SER A 95 0.25 15.48 22.48
CA SER A 95 1.12 16.65 22.43
C SER A 95 1.85 16.73 21.09
N GLY A 96 2.21 17.93 20.64
CA GLY A 96 3.00 18.09 19.41
C GLY A 96 4.33 17.33 19.45
N THR A 97 4.91 17.14 20.64
CA THR A 97 6.13 16.34 20.84
C THR A 97 5.90 14.86 20.54
N ASP A 98 4.75 14.31 20.95
CA ASP A 98 4.42 12.90 20.72
C ASP A 98 3.97 12.65 19.28
N GLN A 99 3.23 13.60 18.69
CA GLN A 99 2.90 13.57 17.25
C GLN A 99 4.18 13.55 16.40
N LYS A 100 5.18 14.36 16.77
CA LYS A 100 6.48 14.36 16.10
C LYS A 100 7.21 13.02 16.23
N LYS A 101 7.21 12.38 17.41
CA LYS A 101 7.82 11.04 17.57
C LYS A 101 7.14 10.00 16.67
N ILE A 102 5.81 10.03 16.59
CA ILE A 102 5.05 9.12 15.71
C ILE A 102 5.45 9.35 14.26
N TYR A 103 5.54 10.61 13.83
CA TYR A 103 6.00 10.96 12.48
C TYR A 103 7.40 10.42 12.18
N GLU A 104 8.38 10.61 13.07
CA GLU A 104 9.76 10.12 12.87
C GLU A 104 9.79 8.58 12.76
N ILE A 105 9.09 7.87 13.65
CA ILE A 105 9.00 6.40 13.59
C ILE A 105 8.37 5.95 12.27
N ALA A 106 7.32 6.62 11.82
CA ALA A 106 6.66 6.29 10.57
C ALA A 106 7.56 6.53 9.35
N LYS A 107 8.36 7.60 9.35
CA LYS A 107 9.38 7.84 8.32
C LYS A 107 10.51 6.82 8.34
N ASP A 108 10.92 6.35 9.50
CA ASP A 108 11.89 5.25 9.60
C ASP A 108 11.35 3.95 9.00
N ILE A 109 10.08 3.62 9.27
CA ILE A 109 9.39 2.46 8.67
C ILE A 109 9.35 2.59 7.15
N GLU A 110 8.97 3.75 6.62
CA GLU A 110 8.94 4.00 5.18
C GLU A 110 10.33 3.82 4.54
N ASN A 111 11.37 4.33 5.19
CA ASN A 111 12.76 4.18 4.73
C ASN A 111 13.21 2.72 4.73
N ILE A 112 12.80 1.94 5.73
CA ILE A 112 13.05 0.49 5.76
C ILE A 112 12.35 -0.18 4.57
N GLN A 113 11.07 0.10 4.33
CA GLN A 113 10.34 -0.47 3.20
C GLN A 113 10.96 -0.12 1.84
N LYS A 114 11.35 1.14 1.63
CA LYS A 114 12.03 1.59 0.41
C LYS A 114 13.35 0.82 0.17
N ARG A 115 14.15 0.64 1.23
CA ARG A 115 15.39 -0.16 1.15
C ARG A 115 15.11 -1.61 0.79
N GLN A 116 14.11 -2.24 1.39
CA GLN A 116 13.73 -3.63 1.07
C GLN A 116 13.33 -3.77 -0.40
N LEU A 117 12.50 -2.86 -0.94
CA LEU A 117 12.11 -2.86 -2.35
C LEU A 117 13.31 -2.68 -3.30
N THR A 118 14.28 -1.85 -2.91
CA THR A 118 15.51 -1.63 -3.68
C THR A 118 16.41 -2.87 -3.70
N HIS A 119 16.53 -3.57 -2.57
CA HIS A 119 17.27 -4.83 -2.53
C HIS A 119 16.57 -5.94 -3.32
N LEU A 120 15.24 -6.04 -3.23
CA LEU A 120 14.47 -7.01 -4.00
C LEU A 120 14.60 -6.77 -5.51
N SER A 121 14.55 -5.51 -5.97
CA SER A 121 14.73 -5.21 -7.40
C SER A 121 16.13 -5.55 -7.90
N GLN A 122 17.18 -5.31 -7.09
CA GLN A 122 18.54 -5.74 -7.42
C GLN A 122 18.68 -7.26 -7.52
N ILE A 123 18.04 -7.99 -6.61
CA ILE A 123 18.02 -9.46 -6.66
C ILE A 123 17.34 -9.91 -7.95
N ILE A 124 16.13 -9.43 -8.25
CA ILE A 124 15.40 -9.83 -9.47
C ILE A 124 16.22 -9.59 -10.74
N VAL A 125 16.93 -8.45 -10.85
CA VAL A 125 17.82 -8.15 -11.99
C VAL A 125 18.99 -9.12 -12.09
N LEU A 126 19.48 -9.68 -10.99
CA LEU A 126 20.54 -10.69 -10.98
C LEU A 126 20.05 -12.10 -11.37
N TRP A 127 18.74 -12.33 -11.39
CA TRP A 127 18.10 -13.62 -11.75
C TRP A 127 17.45 -13.62 -13.15
N GLN A 128 17.60 -12.53 -13.92
CA GLN A 128 17.19 -12.41 -15.33
C GLN A 128 18.41 -12.37 -16.25
#